data_AF-A0A7Y3J5S9-F1
#
_entry.id   AF-A0A7Y3J5S9-F1
#
_cell.length_a   1.000
_cell.length_b   1.000
_cell.length_c   1.000
_cell.angle_alpha   90.00
_cell.angle_beta   90.00
_cell.angle_gamma   90.00
#
_symmetry.space_group_name_H-M   'P 1'
#
loop_
_entity.id
_entity.type
_entity.pdbx_description
1 polymer ?
#
loop_
_entity_poly.entity_id
_entity_poly.type
_entity_poly.pdbx_seq_one_letter_code
_entity_poly.pdbx_strand_id
1 'polypeptide(L)'
;MIRFSAEDKARITAAIHAAEKNTSGEFVAAVARASDHYVFIPLFWSAVVALLFPGAWLLIGLPLRWVHVYQIQLLLFMVLALLFLFVPALHLRLVPR
;
A
#
# COMPACT_ATOMS: atom_id res chain seq x y z
N MET A 1 13.05 -12.62 16.97
CA MET A 1 13.71 -13.16 15.76
C MET A 1 12.99 -14.44 15.37
N ILE A 2 12.55 -14.57 14.13
CA ILE A 2 11.95 -15.82 13.64
C ILE A 2 13.04 -16.90 13.68
N ARG A 3 12.78 -18.01 14.37
CA ARG A 3 13.69 -19.16 14.44
C ARG A 3 13.09 -20.30 13.63
N PHE A 4 13.73 -20.62 12.51
CA PHE A 4 13.38 -21.80 11.71
C PHE A 4 14.07 -23.03 12.26
N SER A 5 13.33 -24.13 12.39
CA SER A 5 13.92 -25.44 12.67
C SER A 5 14.73 -25.95 11.47
N ALA A 6 15.53 -26.99 11.66
CA ALA A 6 16.24 -27.64 10.55
C ALA A 6 15.26 -28.23 9.52
N GLU A 7 14.12 -28.74 9.99
CA GLU A 7 13.07 -29.30 9.15
C GLU A 7 12.37 -28.22 8.31
N ASP A 8 12.10 -27.04 8.89
CA ASP A 8 11.55 -25.90 8.15
C ASP A 8 12.48 -25.45 7.03
N LYS A 9 13.78 -25.37 7.31
CA LYS A 9 14.79 -25.00 6.30
C LYS A 9 14.82 -26.03 5.17
N ALA A 10 14.82 -27.32 5.50
CA ALA A 10 14.80 -28.39 4.49
C ALA A 10 13.53 -28.33 3.62
N ARG A 11 12.36 -28.08 4.21
CA ARG A 11 11.09 -27.90 3.49
C ARG A 11 11.13 -26.68 2.56
N ILE A 12 11.63 -25.54 3.02
CA ILE A 12 11.76 -24.32 2.21
C ILE A 12 12.70 -24.56 1.02
N THR A 13 13.87 -25.17 1.25
CA THR A 13 14.83 -25.49 0.18
C THR A 13 14.24 -26.44 -0.86
N ALA A 14 13.52 -27.48 -0.43
CA ALA A 14 12.86 -28.40 -1.37
C ALA A 14 11.79 -27.69 -2.23
N ALA A 15 11.03 -26.77 -1.63
CA ALA A 15 10.02 -25.99 -2.35
C ALA A 15 10.65 -25.02 -3.36
N ILE A 16 11.74 -24.37 -3.00
CA ILE A 16 12.52 -23.50 -3.91
C ILE A 16 12.98 -24.30 -5.13
N HIS A 17 13.67 -25.42 -4.93
CA HIS A 17 14.16 -26.24 -6.04
C HIS A 17 13.05 -26.83 -6.90
N ALA A 18 11.90 -27.18 -6.32
CA ALA A 18 10.76 -27.65 -7.09
C ALA A 18 10.20 -26.55 -8.01
N ALA A 19 10.20 -25.30 -7.56
CA ALA A 19 9.74 -24.16 -8.35
C ALA A 19 10.76 -23.74 -9.41
N GLU A 20 12.06 -23.77 -9.09
CA GLU A 20 13.15 -23.50 -10.03
C GLU A 20 13.16 -24.45 -11.23
N LYS A 21 12.71 -25.71 -11.07
CA LYS A 21 12.60 -26.65 -12.21
C LYS A 21 11.71 -26.15 -13.35
N ASN A 22 10.79 -25.23 -13.07
CA ASN A 22 9.85 -24.68 -14.05
C ASN A 22 10.30 -23.32 -14.60
N THR A 23 11.48 -22.81 -14.21
CA THR A 23 12.00 -21.50 -14.62
C THR A 23 13.51 -21.56 -14.86
N SER A 24 14.05 -20.59 -15.60
CA SER A 24 15.50 -20.41 -15.73
C SER A 24 16.08 -19.49 -14.66
N GLY A 25 15.24 -19.02 -13.72
CA GLY A 25 15.65 -18.12 -12.63
C GLY A 25 16.09 -18.86 -11.37
N GLU A 26 17.06 -18.29 -10.66
CA GLU A 26 17.46 -18.69 -9.30
C GLU A 26 16.61 -17.93 -8.27
N PHE A 27 16.13 -18.63 -7.24
CA PHE A 27 15.30 -18.04 -6.20
C PHE A 27 16.09 -17.89 -4.88
N VAL A 28 16.21 -16.66 -4.41
CA VAL A 28 16.82 -16.32 -3.12
C VAL A 28 15.73 -16.00 -2.10
N ALA A 29 15.60 -16.81 -1.06
CA ALA A 29 14.62 -16.58 0.00
C ALA A 29 15.17 -15.62 1.07
N ALA A 30 14.53 -14.47 1.22
CA ALA A 30 14.73 -13.54 2.33
C ALA A 30 13.52 -13.58 3.27
N VAL A 31 13.76 -13.72 4.57
CA VAL A 31 12.69 -13.70 5.58
C VAL A 31 12.79 -12.41 6.38
N ALA A 32 11.76 -11.59 6.26
CA ALA A 32 11.60 -10.36 7.04
C ALA A 32 10.26 -10.36 7.76
N ARG A 33 10.15 -9.58 8.83
CA ARG A 33 8.87 -9.37 9.54
C ARG A 33 7.83 -8.68 8.64
N ALA A 34 8.29 -7.82 7.73
CA ALA A 34 7.50 -7.17 6.70
C ALA A 34 8.37 -7.03 5.45
N SER A 35 7.79 -7.26 4.26
CA SER A 35 8.48 -7.12 2.98
C SER A 35 8.73 -5.65 2.63
N ASP A 36 7.78 -4.78 2.97
CA ASP A 36 7.85 -3.33 2.83
C ASP A 36 6.78 -2.69 3.74
N HIS A 37 6.89 -1.39 3.99
CA HIS A 37 5.87 -0.60 4.68
C HIS A 37 4.80 -0.05 3.72
N TYR A 38 5.00 -0.19 2.39
CA TYR A 38 4.08 0.20 1.32
C TYR A 38 3.51 1.62 1.47
N VAL A 39 4.31 2.55 2.04
CA VAL A 39 3.93 3.95 2.35
C VAL A 39 3.40 4.69 1.11
N PHE A 40 3.87 4.30 -0.07
CA PHE A 40 3.41 4.84 -1.34
C PHE A 40 1.91 4.62 -1.59
N ILE A 41 1.35 3.47 -1.24
CA ILE A 41 -0.06 3.14 -1.52
C ILE A 41 -1.04 4.06 -0.77
N PRO A 42 -0.90 4.29 0.55
CA PRO A 42 -1.63 5.32 1.29
C PRO A 42 -1.56 6.72 0.67
N LEU A 43 -0.35 7.17 0.32
CA LEU A 43 -0.14 8.52 -0.22
C LEU A 43 -0.76 8.66 -1.61
N PHE A 44 -0.65 7.64 -2.45
CA PHE A 44 -1.25 7.60 -3.77
C PHE A 44 -2.77 7.77 -3.70
N TRP A 45 -3.46 6.95 -2.90
CA TRP A 45 -4.92 7.04 -2.79
C TRP A 45 -5.37 8.35 -2.15
N SER A 46 -4.63 8.87 -1.18
CA SER A 46 -4.91 10.18 -0.58
C SER A 46 -4.81 11.29 -1.61
N ALA A 47 -3.79 11.25 -2.47
CA ALA A 47 -3.60 12.22 -3.54
C ALA A 47 -4.69 12.11 -4.61
N VAL A 48 -5.05 10.90 -5.04
CA VAL A 48 -6.12 10.66 -6.03
C VAL A 48 -7.45 11.24 -5.53
N VAL A 49 -7.85 10.91 -4.30
CA VAL A 49 -9.11 11.41 -3.74
C VAL A 49 -9.10 12.94 -3.60
N ALA A 50 -7.99 13.51 -3.10
CA ALA A 50 -7.84 14.95 -3.00
C ALA A 50 -7.88 15.64 -4.38
N LEU A 51 -7.27 15.05 -5.41
CA LEU A 51 -7.25 15.63 -6.76
C LEU A 51 -8.62 15.56 -7.45
N LEU A 52 -9.43 14.53 -7.16
CA LEU A 52 -10.78 14.40 -7.70
C LEU A 52 -11.78 15.35 -7.02
N PHE A 53 -11.49 15.82 -5.80
CA PHE A 53 -12.41 16.64 -5.02
C PHE A 53 -12.86 17.95 -5.72
N PRO A 54 -11.98 18.80 -6.28
CA PRO A 54 -12.40 20.01 -6.98
C PRO A 54 -13.28 19.72 -8.21
N GLY A 55 -12.97 18.65 -8.94
CA GLY A 55 -13.76 18.22 -10.09
C GLY A 55 -15.17 17.77 -9.69
N ALA A 56 -15.27 16.93 -8.66
CA ALA A 56 -16.56 16.52 -8.10
C ALA A 56 -17.36 17.71 -7.56
N TRP A 57 -16.72 18.63 -6.85
CA TRP A 57 -17.32 19.87 -6.36
C TRP A 57 -17.93 20.71 -7.50
N LEU A 58 -17.19 20.88 -8.60
CA LEU A 58 -17.64 21.63 -9.78
C LEU A 58 -18.90 21.01 -10.41
N LEU A 59 -18.95 19.68 -10.49
CA LEU A 59 -20.09 18.94 -11.05
C LEU A 59 -21.35 19.06 -10.18
N ILE A 60 -21.20 19.15 -8.86
CA ILE A 60 -22.32 19.29 -7.91
C ILE A 60 -22.84 20.74 -7.88
N GLY A 61 -22.01 21.72 -8.29
CA GLY A 61 -22.43 23.13 -8.36
C GLY A 61 -22.56 23.81 -6.99
N LEU A 62 -21.79 23.37 -5.99
CA LEU A 62 -21.83 23.94 -4.64
C LEU A 62 -21.27 25.38 -4.62
N PRO A 63 -21.92 26.34 -3.94
CA PRO A 63 -21.48 27.74 -3.90
C PRO A 63 -20.32 27.94 -2.91
N LEU A 64 -19.14 27.42 -3.24
CA LEU A 64 -17.90 27.66 -2.48
C LEU A 64 -16.94 28.55 -3.28
N ARG A 65 -16.18 29.38 -2.55
CA ARG A 65 -15.09 30.15 -3.15
C ARG A 65 -13.92 29.21 -3.46
N TRP A 66 -13.19 29.46 -4.54
CA TRP A 66 -12.01 28.68 -4.95
C TRP A 66 -10.97 28.50 -3.84
N VAL A 67 -10.77 29.52 -3.00
CA VAL A 67 -9.86 29.44 -1.85
C VAL A 67 -10.28 28.35 -0.85
N HIS A 68 -11.58 28.20 -0.59
CA HIS A 68 -12.09 27.19 0.34
C HIS A 68 -12.04 25.79 -0.26
N VAL A 69 -12.28 25.67 -1.57
CA VAL A 69 -12.12 24.39 -2.29
C VAL A 69 -10.67 23.91 -2.19
N TYR A 70 -9.70 24.80 -2.41
CA TYR A 70 -8.29 24.48 -2.27
C TYR A 70 -7.90 24.11 -0.83
N GLN A 71 -8.38 24.86 0.17
CA GLN A 71 -8.16 24.53 1.58
C GLN A 71 -8.72 23.15 1.95
N ILE A 72 -9.94 22.84 1.51
CA ILE A 72 -10.56 21.53 1.74
C ILE A 72 -9.77 20.43 1.04
N GLN A 73 -9.31 20.66 -0.20
CA GLN A 73 -8.47 19.70 -0.92
C GLN A 73 -7.18 19.36 -0.14
N LEU A 74 -6.48 20.38 0.38
CA LEU A 74 -5.27 20.17 1.20
C LEU A 74 -5.58 19.43 2.50
N LEU A 75 -6.66 19.82 3.20
CA LEU A 75 -7.09 19.16 4.42
C LEU A 75 -7.49 17.71 4.16
N LEU A 76 -8.21 17.45 3.07
CA LEU A 76 -8.63 16.11 2.67
C LEU A 76 -7.42 15.22 2.40
N PHE A 77 -6.43 15.73 1.66
CA PHE A 77 -5.16 15.00 1.46
C PHE A 77 -4.47 14.69 2.79
N MET A 78 -4.29 15.69 3.65
CA MET A 78 -3.57 15.53 4.92
C MET A 78 -4.28 14.55 5.87
N VAL A 79 -5.61 14.65 5.98
CA VAL A 79 -6.42 13.77 6.83
C VAL A 79 -6.41 12.34 6.29
N LEU A 80 -6.58 12.14 4.98
CA LEU A 80 -6.53 10.80 4.38
C LEU A 80 -5.14 10.19 4.46
N ALA A 81 -4.08 10.97 4.21
CA ALA A 81 -2.71 10.51 4.32
C ALA A 81 -2.41 10.08 5.76
N LEU A 82 -2.79 10.88 6.75
CA LEU A 82 -2.62 10.53 8.16
C LEU A 82 -3.44 9.27 8.52
N LEU A 83 -4.69 9.18 8.09
CA LEU A 83 -5.54 8.04 8.38
C LEU A 83 -4.98 6.75 7.77
N PHE A 84 -4.54 6.79 6.50
CA PHE A 84 -4.04 5.60 5.81
C PHE A 84 -2.61 5.20 6.24
N LEU A 85 -1.77 6.15 6.66
CA LEU A 85 -0.42 5.85 7.15
C LEU A 85 -0.43 5.30 8.57
N PHE A 86 -1.29 5.82 9.45
CA PHE A 86 -1.30 5.46 10.86
C PHE A 86 -2.32 4.35 11.21
N VAL A 87 -3.12 3.89 10.24
CA VAL A 87 -4.04 2.74 10.40
C VAL A 87 -3.59 1.58 9.50
N PRO A 88 -2.69 0.69 9.98
CA PRO A 88 -2.10 -0.40 9.19
C PRO A 88 -3.13 -1.37 8.59
N ALA A 89 -4.27 -1.54 9.27
CA ALA A 89 -5.35 -2.42 8.84
C ALA A 89 -5.99 -2.00 7.51
N LEU A 90 -5.90 -0.73 7.14
CA LEU A 90 -6.47 -0.22 5.89
C LEU A 90 -5.54 -0.43 4.70
N HIS A 91 -4.22 -0.27 4.88
CA HIS A 91 -3.24 -0.42 3.80
C HIS A 91 -3.17 -1.88 3.30
N LEU A 92 -3.16 -2.87 4.20
CA LEU A 92 -3.05 -4.28 3.81
C LEU A 92 -4.28 -4.81 3.06
N ARG A 93 -5.42 -4.13 3.18
CA ARG A 93 -6.65 -4.46 2.42
C ARG A 93 -6.63 -3.94 0.99
N LEU A 94 -5.73 -3.00 0.68
CA LEU A 94 -5.55 -2.44 -0.67
C LEU A 94 -4.53 -3.22 -1.51
N VAL A 95 -3.75 -4.12 -0.88
CA VAL A 95 -2.80 -4.97 -1.60
C VAL A 95 -3.58 -6.12 -2.27
N PRO A 96 -3.55 -6.25 -3.60
CA PRO A 96 -4.14 -7.39 -4.29
C PRO A 96 -3.46 -8.68 -3.83
N ARG A 97 -4.25 -9.74 -3.61
CA ARG A 97 -3.72 -11.08 -3.29
C ARG A 97 -3.20 -11.78 -4.53
#